data_AF-A0A7X0JCR8-F1
#
_entry.id   AF-A0A7X0JCR8-F1
#
_cell.length_a   1.000
_cell.length_b   1.000
_cell.length_c   1.000
_cell.angle_alpha   90.00
_cell.angle_beta   90.00
_cell.angle_gamma   90.00
#
_symmetry.space_group_name_H-M   'P 1'
#
loop_
_entity.id
_entity.type
_entity.pdbx_description
1 polymer ?
#
loop_
_entity_poly.entity_id
_entity_poly.type
_entity_poly.pdbx_seq_one_letter_code
_entity_poly.pdbx_strand_id
1 'polypeptide(L)' 'MKTNLQLAGMNYVDLSVALAEIGVDAPSKNISSKMVRGSFSAVFFMRVMSVVGVERIELPVRNDPD' A
#
# COMPACT_ATOMS: atom_id res chain seq x y z
N MET A 1 -1.62 0.73 -5.83
CA MET A 1 -1.91 0.36 -4.42
C MET A 1 -3.41 0.30 -4.12
N LYS A 2 -4.20 1.34 -4.42
CA LYS A 2 -5.66 1.32 -4.21
C LYS A 2 -6.35 0.15 -4.93
N THR A 3 -5.97 -0.12 -6.18
CA THR A 3 -6.45 -1.27 -6.96
C THR A 3 -6.10 -2.61 -6.33
N ASN A 4 -4.87 -2.79 -5.81
CA ASN A 4 -4.47 -4.03 -5.14
C ASN A 4 -5.30 -4.31 -3.88
N LEU A 5 -5.65 -3.26 -3.11
CA LEU A 5 -6.55 -3.41 -1.95
C LEU A 5 -7.95 -3.84 -2.37
N GLN A 6 -8.48 -3.26 -3.46
CA GLN A 6 -9.77 -3.67 -4.03
C GLN A 6 -9.74 -5.11 -4.54
N LEU A 7 -8.67 -5.52 -5.23
CA LEU A 7 -8.48 -6.89 -5.72
C LEU A 7 -8.35 -7.90 -4.57
N ALA A 8 -7.71 -7.49 -3.46
CA ALA A 8 -7.60 -8.30 -2.25
C ALA A 8 -8.85 -8.26 -1.35
N GLY A 9 -9.88 -7.48 -1.71
CA GLY A 9 -11.10 -7.32 -0.90
C GLY A 9 -10.87 -6.65 0.46
N MET A 10 -9.72 -6.00 0.69
CA MET A 10 -9.38 -5.37 1.97
C MET A 10 -9.77 -3.90 1.99
N ASN A 11 -10.40 -3.48 3.09
CA ASN A 11 -10.60 -2.07 3.39
C ASN A 11 -9.42 -1.50 4.24
N TYR A 12 -9.40 -0.19 4.50
CA TYR A 12 -8.29 0.43 5.26
C TYR A 12 -8.23 0.03 6.74
N VAL A 13 -9.32 -0.45 7.31
CA VAL A 13 -9.36 -1.00 8.67
C VAL A 13 -8.71 -2.39 8.67
N ASP A 14 -9.05 -3.24 7.71
CA ASP A 14 -8.43 -4.57 7.57
C ASP A 14 -6.91 -4.45 7.35
N LEU A 15 -6.52 -3.50 6.49
CA LEU A 15 -5.10 -3.19 6.27
C LEU A 15 -4.41 -2.68 7.54
N SER A 16 -5.09 -1.88 8.35
CA SER A 16 -4.54 -1.38 9.63
C SER A 16 -4.31 -2.52 10.62
N VAL A 17 -5.24 -3.48 10.69
CA VAL A 17 -5.12 -4.67 11.54
C VAL A 17 -3.98 -5.55 11.06
N ALA A 18 -3.93 -5.87 9.77
CA ALA A 18 -2.93 -6.77 9.23
C ALA A 18 -1.51 -6.14 9.21
N LEU A 19 -1.39 -4.81 9.13
CA LEU A 19 -0.13 -4.10 9.39
C LEU A 19 0.30 -4.19 10.86
N ALA A 20 -0.64 -4.13 11.80
CA ALA A 20 -0.34 -4.27 13.23
C ALA A 20 0.19 -5.69 13.55
N GLU A 21 -0.29 -6.73 12.87
CA GLU A 21 0.19 -8.12 13.02
C GLU A 21 1.69 -8.26 12.66
N ILE A 22 2.19 -7.45 11.74
CA ILE A 22 3.61 -7.41 11.36
C ILE A 22 4.41 -6.34 12.14
N GLY A 23 3.84 -5.78 13.21
CA GLY A 23 4.48 -4.78 14.07
C GLY A 23 4.48 -3.35 13.52
N VAL A 24 3.60 -3.05 12.57
CA VAL A 24 3.48 -1.71 11.95
C VAL A 24 2.22 -1.04 12.47
N ASP A 25 2.37 -0.14 13.45
CA ASP A 25 1.26 0.67 13.94
C ASP A 25 0.91 1.79 12.93
N ALA A 26 -0.14 1.56 12.14
CA ALA A 26 -0.61 2.47 11.12
C ALA A 26 -2.14 2.62 11.23
N PRO A 27 -2.64 3.68 11.91
CA PRO A 27 -4.07 3.91 12.03
C PRO A 27 -4.73 4.11 10.66
N SER A 28 -5.89 3.49 10.44
CA SER A 28 -6.63 3.54 9.17
C SER A 28 -6.85 4.97 8.61
N LYS A 29 -7.09 5.96 9.48
CA LYS A 29 -7.18 7.39 9.11
C LYS A 29 -5.86 7.94 8.53
N ASN A 30 -4.73 7.52 9.08
CA ASN A 30 -3.39 7.93 8.64
C ASN A 30 -2.99 7.22 7.33
N ILE A 31 -3.44 5.98 7.13
CA ILE A 31 -3.29 5.27 5.86
C ILE A 31 -4.05 6.00 4.76
N SER A 32 -5.33 6.34 5.00
CA SER A 32 -6.16 7.07 4.04
C SER A 32 -5.52 8.41 3.64
N SER A 33 -5.03 9.20 4.61
CA SER A 33 -4.39 10.49 4.33
C SER A 33 -3.08 10.34 3.54
N LYS A 34 -2.24 9.35 3.85
CA LYS A 34 -1.01 9.04 3.10
C LYS A 34 -1.29 8.61 1.67
N MET A 35 -2.35 7.82 1.47
CA MET A 35 -2.79 7.36 0.16
C MET A 35 -3.33 8.50 -0.70
N VAL A 36 -4.03 9.47 -0.11
CA VAL A 36 -4.54 10.66 -0.81
C VAL A 36 -3.43 11.65 -1.14
N ARG A 37 -2.49 11.91 -0.22
CA ARG A 37 -1.37 12.84 -0.44
C ARG A 37 -0.26 12.29 -1.32
N GLY A 38 -0.21 10.98 -1.55
CA GLY A 38 0.85 10.33 -2.33
C GLY A 38 2.24 10.35 -1.65
N SER A 39 2.33 10.77 -0.39
CA SER A 39 3.59 10.80 0.36
C SER A 39 3.64 9.66 1.38
N PHE A 40 4.29 8.57 0.98
CA PHE A 40 4.64 7.47 1.87
C PHE A 40 6.05 6.98 1.59
N SER A 41 6.70 6.40 2.59
CA SER A 41 8.01 5.80 2.40
C SER A 41 7.90 4.53 1.55
N ALA A 42 8.95 4.24 0.77
CA ALA A 42 9.04 2.99 0.02
C ALA A 42 8.89 1.76 0.95
N VAL A 43 9.40 1.86 2.19
CA VAL A 43 9.27 0.80 3.21
C VAL A 43 7.80 0.58 3.60
N PHE A 44 7.02 1.65 3.79
CA PHE A 44 5.59 1.53 4.09
C PHE A 44 4.84 0.86 2.94
N PHE A 45 5.15 1.24 1.71
CA PHE A 45 4.59 0.62 0.52
C PHE A 45 4.88 -0.88 0.46
N MET A 46 6.13 -1.29 0.64
CA MET A 46 6.52 -2.71 0.63
C MET A 46 5.83 -3.51 1.73
N ARG A 47 5.67 -2.94 2.93
CA ARG A 47 4.93 -3.57 4.03
C ARG A 47 3.47 -3.81 3.65
N VAL A 48 2.82 -2.84 3.02
CA VAL A 48 1.45 -3.04 2.54
C VAL A 48 1.39 -4.08 1.43
N MET A 49 2.30 -4.05 0.46
CA MET A 49 2.35 -5.07 -0.59
C MET A 49 2.52 -6.47 0.00
N SER A 50 3.36 -6.63 1.02
CA SER A 50 3.55 -7.91 1.73
C SER A 50 2.28 -8.39 2.42
N VAL A 51 1.58 -7.50 3.12
CA VAL A 51 0.34 -7.84 3.86
C VAL A 51 -0.82 -8.15 2.92
N VAL A 52 -0.87 -7.45 1.78
CA VAL A 52 -1.88 -7.66 0.73
C VAL A 52 -1.59 -8.94 -0.08
N GLY A 53 -0.40 -9.53 0.06
CA GLY A 53 0.00 -10.74 -0.68
C GLY A 53 0.46 -10.47 -2.12
N VAL A 54 0.98 -9.28 -2.40
CA VAL A 54 1.49 -8.91 -3.72
C VAL A 54 2.91 -9.44 -3.89
N GLU A 55 3.10 -10.41 -4.79
CA GLU A 55 4.41 -11.01 -5.09
C GLU A 55 5.18 -10.28 -6.20
N ARG A 56 4.48 -9.58 -7.11
CA ARG A 56 5.08 -8.89 -8.26
C ARG A 56 4.52 -7.48 -8.41
N ILE A 57 5.40 -6.55 -8.74
CA ILE A 57 5.06 -5.15 -9.05
C ILE A 57 5.57 -4.83 -10.45
N GLU A 58 4.67 -4.40 -11.33
CA GLU A 58 5.02 -3.92 -12.67
C GLU A 58 5.13 -2.39 -12.64
N LEU A 59 6.28 -1.88 -13.07
CA LEU A 59 6.51 -0.45 -13.20
C LEU A 59 6.43 -0.07 -14.69
N PRO A 60 5.72 1.01 -15.04
CA PRO A 60 5.70 1.47 -16.41
C PRO A 60 7.11 1.91 -16.83
N VAL A 61 7.50 1.56 -18.05
CA VAL A 61 8.72 2.10 -18.66
C VAL A 61 8.51 3.60 -18.84
N ARG A 62 9.48 4.39 -18.39
CA ARG A 62 9.49 5.82 -18.65
C ARG A 62 9.77 6.01 -20.15
N ASN A 63 8.73 6.36 -20.91
CA ASN A 63 8.89 6.83 -22.28
C ASN A 63 9.36 8.29 -22.18
N ASP A 64 10.67 8.54 -22.19
CA ASP A 64 11.18 9.88 -22.45
C ASP A 64 11.04 10.13 -23.97
N PRO A 65 10.29 11.16 -24.40
CA PRO A 65 10.40 11.61 -25.78
C PRO A 65 11.76 12.28 -25.95
N ASP A 66 12.57 11.76 -26.89
CA ASP A 66 13.83 12.37 -27.35
C ASP A 66 13.64 13.82 -27.82
#